data_AF-A8LTZ1-F1
#
_entry.id   AF-A8LTZ1-F1
#
_cell.length_a   1.000
_cell.length_b   1.000
_cell.length_c   1.000
_cell.angle_alpha   90.00
_cell.angle_beta   90.00
_cell.angle_gamma   90.00
#
_symmetry.space_group_name_H-M   'P 1'
#
loop_
_entity.id
_entity.type
_entity.pdbx_description
1 polymer ?
#
loop_
_entity_poly.entity_id
_entity_poly.type
_entity_poly.pdbx_seq_one_letter_code
_entity_poly.pdbx_strand_id
1 'polypeptide(L)'
;MASIKEIRGSRNLRLRRFLAAQVWILIFLVEEANSAGSCLAPVRPFVPSDSQAARDYADIIRRDFEVYIADIQDYFRCLEQERARAFEEAREVSQDYGRFLELVGD
;
A
#
# COMPACT_ATOMS: atom_id res chain seq x y z
N MET A 1 46.76 13.20 -25.76
CA MET A 1 45.72 12.14 -25.67
C MET A 1 45.01 12.08 -24.30
N ALA A 2 44.98 13.15 -23.50
CA ALA A 2 44.34 13.15 -22.16
C ALA A 2 42.86 13.62 -22.14
N SER A 3 42.45 14.45 -23.12
CA SER A 3 41.16 15.16 -23.06
C SER A 3 39.92 14.32 -23.46
N ILE A 4 40.10 13.25 -24.23
CA ILE A 4 38.98 12.41 -24.73
C ILE A 4 38.38 11.52 -23.62
N LYS A 5 39.18 11.13 -22.60
CA LYS A 5 38.73 10.22 -21.52
C LYS A 5 37.85 10.93 -20.49
N GLU A 6 38.12 12.20 -20.20
CA GLU A 6 37.34 13.01 -19.25
C GLU A 6 35.91 13.31 -19.74
N ILE A 7 35.75 13.63 -21.03
CA ILE A 7 34.44 13.94 -21.62
C ILE A 7 33.53 12.70 -21.63
N ARG A 8 34.10 11.50 -21.83
CA ARG A 8 33.35 10.24 -21.78
C ARG A 8 32.95 9.87 -20.34
N GLY A 9 33.83 10.09 -19.36
CA GLY A 9 33.55 9.84 -17.94
C GLY A 9 32.45 10.73 -17.36
N SER A 10 32.48 12.03 -17.67
CA SER A 10 31.49 13.00 -17.18
C SER A 10 30.10 12.78 -17.77
N ARG A 11 30.02 12.39 -19.05
CA ARG A 11 28.75 12.09 -19.72
C ARG A 11 28.08 10.84 -19.15
N ASN A 12 28.86 9.81 -18.81
CA ASN A 12 28.35 8.59 -18.16
C ASN A 12 27.90 8.84 -16.71
N LEU A 13 28.56 9.74 -15.99
CA LEU A 13 28.17 10.12 -14.63
C LEU A 13 26.87 10.93 -14.62
N ARG A 14 26.69 11.86 -15.56
CA ARG A 14 25.44 12.61 -15.72
C ARG A 14 24.28 11.68 -16.10
N LEU A 15 24.49 10.78 -17.06
CA LEU A 15 23.47 9.80 -17.47
C LEU A 15 23.04 8.88 -16.32
N ARG A 16 24.01 8.39 -15.53
CA ARG A 16 23.72 7.59 -14.32
C ARG A 16 22.93 8.36 -13.27
N ARG A 17 23.23 9.65 -13.06
CA ARG A 17 22.49 10.50 -12.11
C ARG A 17 21.06 10.74 -12.57
N PHE A 18 20.83 10.95 -13.87
CA PHE A 18 19.48 11.07 -14.42
C PHE A 18 18.68 9.79 -14.28
N LEU A 19 19.27 8.63 -14.63
CA LEU A 19 18.61 7.34 -14.47
C LEU A 19 18.28 7.03 -13.00
N ALA A 20 19.19 7.33 -12.07
CA ALA A 20 18.93 7.18 -10.65
C ALA A 20 17.78 8.09 -10.19
N ALA A 21 17.77 9.36 -10.59
CA ALA A 21 16.70 10.30 -10.27
C ALA A 21 15.33 9.84 -10.83
N GLN A 22 15.30 9.33 -12.06
CA GLN A 22 14.08 8.76 -12.65
C GLN A 22 13.57 7.55 -11.88
N VAL A 23 14.45 6.66 -11.42
CA VAL A 23 14.06 5.51 -10.58
C VAL A 23 13.47 5.99 -9.26
N TRP A 24 14.10 6.96 -8.60
CA TRP A 24 13.54 7.55 -7.37
C TRP A 24 12.16 8.18 -7.59
N ILE A 25 11.97 8.93 -8.68
CA ILE A 25 10.68 9.54 -9.04
C ILE A 25 9.60 8.47 -9.27
N LEU A 26 9.93 7.38 -9.97
CA LEU A 26 8.99 6.29 -10.21
C LEU A 26 8.60 5.55 -8.92
N ILE A 27 9.52 5.43 -7.96
CA ILE A 27 9.23 4.85 -6.64
C ILE A 27 8.27 5.73 -5.83
N PHE A 28 8.43 7.07 -5.88
CA PHE A 28 7.54 8.01 -5.20
C PHE A 28 6.14 8.17 -5.84
N LEU A 29 5.96 7.72 -7.09
CA LEU A 29 4.67 7.77 -7.79
C LEU A 29 3.76 6.55 -7.54
N VAL A 30 4.24 5.55 -6.79
CA VAL A 30 3.46 4.35 -6.41
C VAL A 30 2.82 4.57 -5.03
N GLU A 31 2.19 5.72 -4.83
CA GLU A 31 1.33 5.94 -3.68
C GLU A 31 -0.06 6.36 -4.21
N GLU A 32 -0.99 5.42 -4.05
CA GLU A 32 -2.43 5.63 -3.97
C GLU A 32 -3.21 5.70 -5.29
N ALA A 33 -3.43 4.52 -5.89
CA ALA A 33 -4.57 4.30 -6.79
C ALA A 33 -5.09 2.85 -6.70
N ASN A 34 -5.36 2.36 -5.48
CA ASN A 34 -6.17 1.15 -5.31
C ASN A 34 -7.65 1.53 -5.27
N SER A 35 -8.19 2.03 -6.39
CA SER A 35 -9.64 2.10 -6.58
C SER A 35 -10.15 0.66 -6.75
N ALA A 36 -10.78 0.13 -5.70
CA ALA A 36 -11.18 -1.26 -5.49
C ALA A 36 -10.03 -2.20 -5.07
N GLY A 37 -9.33 -1.85 -3.99
CA GLY A 37 -8.41 -2.77 -3.32
C GLY A 37 -9.19 -3.71 -2.41
N SER A 38 -9.16 -5.02 -2.65
CA SER A 38 -9.57 -5.96 -1.61
C SER A 38 -8.63 -5.75 -0.41
N CYS A 39 -9.12 -5.15 0.67
CA CYS A 39 -8.30 -4.95 1.86
C CYS A 39 -7.79 -6.33 2.32
N LEU A 40 -6.47 -6.53 2.27
CA LEU A 40 -5.85 -7.82 2.62
C LEU A 40 -5.53 -7.80 4.10
N ALA A 41 -6.14 -8.73 4.84
CA ALA A 41 -5.84 -8.90 6.26
C ALA A 41 -4.41 -9.45 6.43
N PRO A 42 -3.60 -8.90 7.34
CA PRO A 42 -2.28 -9.43 7.63
C PRO A 42 -2.37 -10.82 8.28
N VAL A 43 -1.38 -11.65 8.01
CA VAL A 43 -1.30 -13.01 8.55
C VAL A 43 -0.99 -12.95 10.04
N ARG A 44 -1.71 -13.74 10.85
CA ARG A 44 -1.46 -13.79 12.29
C ARG A 44 -0.10 -14.40 12.59
N PRO A 45 0.71 -13.79 13.47
CA PRO A 45 1.99 -14.36 13.87
C PRO A 45 1.79 -15.68 14.62
N PHE A 46 2.72 -16.61 14.42
CA PHE A 46 2.69 -17.93 15.04
C PHE A 46 3.44 -17.94 16.38
N VAL A 47 2.91 -18.67 17.36
CA VAL A 47 3.59 -18.94 18.63
C VAL A 47 3.61 -20.45 18.84
N PRO A 48 4.79 -21.08 18.96
CA PRO A 48 4.90 -22.50 19.29
C PRO A 48 4.25 -22.82 20.63
N SER A 49 3.64 -24.01 20.75
CA SER A 49 3.12 -24.51 22.03
C SER A 49 4.24 -24.92 23.00
N ASP A 50 5.40 -25.30 22.48
CA ASP A 50 6.58 -25.58 23.29
C ASP A 50 7.21 -24.28 23.81
N SER A 51 7.29 -24.15 25.13
CA SER A 51 7.82 -22.96 25.79
C SER A 51 9.32 -22.78 25.58
N GLN A 52 10.08 -23.85 25.35
CA GLN A 52 11.51 -23.73 25.06
C GLN A 52 11.71 -23.18 23.65
N ALA A 53 11.05 -23.73 22.64
CA ALA A 53 11.04 -23.20 21.28
C ALA A 53 10.59 -21.72 21.24
N ALA A 54 9.58 -21.34 22.03
CA ALA A 54 9.15 -19.94 22.11
C ALA A 54 10.26 -19.01 22.67
N ARG A 55 11.08 -19.48 23.61
CA ARG A 55 12.23 -18.73 24.15
C ARG A 55 13.38 -18.69 23.16
N ASP A 56 13.69 -19.82 22.53
CA ASP A 56 14.80 -19.95 21.58
C ASP A 56 14.61 -19.04 20.35
N TYR A 57 13.36 -18.82 19.94
CA TYR A 57 13.01 -17.97 18.79
C TYR A 57 12.31 -16.66 19.19
N ALA A 58 12.43 -16.22 20.45
CA ALA A 58 11.69 -15.09 20.99
C ALA A 58 11.86 -13.79 20.19
N ASP A 59 13.05 -13.53 19.65
CA ASP A 59 13.32 -12.31 18.89
C ASP A 59 12.66 -12.31 17.51
N ILE A 60 12.59 -13.47 16.84
CA ILE A 60 11.88 -13.61 15.56
C ILE A 60 10.38 -13.47 15.79
N ILE A 61 9.85 -14.18 16.79
CA ILE A 61 8.44 -14.11 17.15
C ILE A 61 8.07 -12.66 17.50
N ARG A 62 8.86 -11.97 18.33
CA ARG A 62 8.61 -10.56 18.67
C ARG A 62 8.51 -9.69 17.41
N ARG A 63 9.44 -9.85 16.48
CA ARG A 63 9.44 -9.10 15.22
C ARG A 63 8.20 -9.39 14.38
N ASP A 64 7.75 -10.63 14.30
CA ASP A 64 6.53 -10.98 13.55
C ASP A 64 5.29 -10.30 14.14
N PHE A 65 5.22 -10.19 15.48
CA PHE A 65 4.16 -9.43 16.14
C PHE A 65 4.25 -7.93 15.86
N GLU A 66 5.45 -7.35 15.88
CA GLU A 66 5.66 -5.93 15.57
C GLU A 66 5.22 -5.60 14.13
N VAL A 67 5.58 -6.46 13.17
CA VAL A 67 5.14 -6.33 11.77
C VAL A 67 3.62 -6.44 11.67
N TYR A 68 3.00 -7.44 12.30
CA TYR A 68 1.55 -7.58 12.31
C TYR A 68 0.83 -6.34 12.86
N ILE A 69 1.34 -5.77 13.96
CA ILE A 69 0.75 -4.58 14.61
C ILE A 69 0.88 -3.33 13.73
N ALA A 70 1.94 -3.23 12.91
CA ALA A 70 2.05 -2.18 11.91
C ALA A 70 1.03 -2.41 10.78
N ASP A 71 1.05 -3.59 10.17
CA ASP A 71 0.25 -3.91 8.99
C ASP A 71 -1.26 -3.88 9.26
N ILE A 72 -1.71 -4.23 10.47
CA ILE A 72 -3.13 -4.22 10.83
C ILE A 72 -3.72 -2.80 10.83
N GLN A 73 -2.91 -1.77 11.07
CA GLN A 73 -3.36 -0.38 11.04
C GLN A 73 -3.64 0.06 9.60
N ASP A 74 -2.81 -0.34 8.65
CA ASP A 74 -3.00 -0.08 7.22
C ASP A 74 -4.24 -0.83 6.70
N TYR A 75 -4.44 -2.07 7.16
CA TYR A 75 -5.66 -2.83 6.88
C TYR A 75 -6.92 -2.11 7.37
N PHE A 76 -6.93 -1.59 8.60
CA PHE A 76 -8.08 -0.83 9.11
C PHE A 76 -8.32 0.47 8.35
N ARG A 77 -7.25 1.17 7.96
CA ARG A 77 -7.36 2.38 7.13
C ARG A 77 -8.02 2.07 5.78
N CYS A 78 -7.61 0.97 5.14
CA CYS A 78 -8.24 0.49 3.90
C CYS A 78 -9.73 0.19 4.10
N LEU A 79 -10.09 -0.55 5.15
CA LEU A 79 -11.49 -0.91 5.42
C LEU A 79 -12.38 0.31 5.64
N GLU A 80 -11.89 1.32 6.35
CA GLU A 80 -12.67 2.53 6.59
C GLU A 80 -12.84 3.38 5.31
N GLN A 81 -11.85 3.39 4.42
CA GLN A 81 -11.97 4.02 3.11
C GLN A 81 -13.02 3.31 2.23
N GLU A 82 -12.97 1.98 2.14
CA GLU A 82 -13.97 1.20 1.39
C GLU A 82 -15.36 1.34 1.99
N ARG A 83 -15.47 1.39 3.32
CA ARG A 83 -16.72 1.69 4.01
C ARG A 83 -17.25 3.05 3.59
N ALA A 84 -16.46 4.12 3.70
CA ALA A 84 -16.87 5.47 3.34
C ALA A 84 -17.33 5.56 1.88
N ARG A 85 -16.58 4.94 0.95
CA ARG A 85 -16.96 4.83 -0.46
C ARG A 85 -18.31 4.13 -0.63
N ALA A 86 -18.48 2.95 -0.04
CA ALA A 86 -19.71 2.16 -0.15
C ALA A 86 -20.92 2.90 0.44
N PHE A 87 -20.72 3.68 1.51
CA PHE A 87 -21.76 4.52 2.08
C PHE A 87 -22.21 5.63 1.11
N GLU A 88 -21.28 6.26 0.41
CA GLU A 88 -21.60 7.29 -0.58
C GLU A 88 -22.37 6.69 -1.77
N GLU A 89 -21.90 5.57 -2.30
CA GLU A 89 -22.59 4.85 -3.38
C GLU A 89 -24.02 4.44 -2.97
N ALA A 90 -24.19 3.89 -1.75
CA ALA A 90 -25.51 3.54 -1.23
C ALA A 90 -26.43 4.77 -1.08
N ARG A 91 -25.88 5.93 -0.71
CA ARG A 91 -26.62 7.20 -0.61
C ARG A 91 -27.14 7.64 -1.99
N GLU A 92 -26.27 7.64 -3.00
CA GLU A 92 -26.64 7.99 -4.37
C GLU A 92 -27.71 7.04 -4.91
N VAL A 93 -27.50 5.72 -4.79
CA VAL A 93 -28.46 4.71 -5.23
C VAL A 93 -29.82 4.87 -4.55
N SER A 94 -29.83 5.21 -3.25
CA SER A 94 -31.09 5.45 -2.51
C SER A 94 -31.84 6.68 -3.03
N GLN A 95 -31.12 7.76 -3.38
CA GLN A 95 -31.72 8.96 -3.97
C GLN A 95 -32.26 8.69 -5.37
N ASP A 96 -31.52 7.95 -6.18
CA ASP A 96 -31.93 7.51 -7.51
C ASP A 96 -33.21 6.68 -7.44
N TYR A 97 -33.28 5.76 -6.48
CA TYR A 97 -34.49 4.97 -6.23
C TYR A 97 -35.66 5.84 -5.77
N GLY A 98 -35.42 6.83 -4.91
CA GLY A 98 -36.45 7.80 -4.51
C GLY A 98 -37.04 8.57 -5.71
N ARG A 99 -36.18 9.08 -6.60
CA ARG A 99 -36.63 9.75 -7.83
C ARG A 99 -37.37 8.80 -8.77
N PHE A 100 -36.93 7.55 -8.87
CA PHE A 100 -37.65 6.53 -9.62
C PHE A 100 -39.07 6.33 -9.06
N LEU A 101 -39.24 6.24 -7.74
CA LEU A 101 -40.55 6.11 -7.11
C LEU A 101 -41.48 7.30 -7.39
N GLU A 102 -40.95 8.53 -7.42
CA GLU A 102 -41.71 9.73 -7.82
C GLU A 102 -42.17 9.69 -9.28
N LEU A 103 -41.43 9.03 -10.17
CA LEU A 103 -41.78 8.91 -11.58
C LEU A 103 -42.83 7.82 -11.86
N VAL A 104 -42.89 6.78 -11.02
CA VAL A 104 -43.76 5.61 -11.25
C VAL A 104 -44.98 5.56 -10.32
N GLY A 105 -44.99 6.35 -9.25
CA GLY A 105 -46.17 6.54 -8.42
C GLY A 105 -47.06 7.65 -8.97
N ASP A 106 -48.33 7.32 -9.26
CA ASP A 106 -49.39 8.31 -9.59
C ASP A 106 -49.63 9.30 -8.43
#